data_AF-A0A356HW52-F1
#
_entry.id   AF-A0A356HW52-F1
#
_cell.length_a   1.000
_cell.length_b   1.000
_cell.length_c   1.000
_cell.angle_alpha   90.00
_cell.angle_beta   90.00
_cell.angle_gamma   90.00
#
_symmetry.space_group_name_H-M   'P 1'
#
loop_
_entity.id
_entity.type
_entity.pdbx_description
1 polymer ?
#
loop_
_entity_poly.entity_id
_entity_poly.type
_entity_poly.pdbx_seq_one_letter_code
_entity_poly.pdbx_strand_id
1 'polypeptide(L)'
;MAVLKMIHPKGAHCPQCGKAIASDKGISNFYELKRVFCKHCKKIFTALTGTALNGMQLDVRTFYLLAVFLALKIDRKEIARLLNIHTETVRLWELKFKAFEEIRDMNLQSISHDL
;
A
#
# COMPACT_ATOMS: atom_id res chain seq x y z
N MET A 1 13.17 0.23 2.99
CA MET A 1 13.35 -0.04 1.54
C MET A 1 12.98 -1.46 1.12
N ALA A 2 13.03 -2.47 2.00
CA ALA A 2 12.70 -3.87 1.62
C ALA A 2 11.25 -4.05 1.12
N VAL A 3 10.27 -3.46 1.82
CA VAL A 3 8.84 -3.62 1.49
C VAL A 3 8.49 -3.10 0.09
N LEU A 4 9.03 -1.95 -0.33
CA LEU A 4 8.75 -1.43 -1.68
C LEU A 4 9.32 -2.31 -2.79
N LYS A 5 10.44 -2.99 -2.55
CA LYS A 5 10.99 -3.97 -3.50
C LYS A 5 10.11 -5.22 -3.59
N MET A 6 9.43 -5.61 -2.51
CA MET A 6 8.45 -6.71 -2.54
C MET A 6 7.19 -6.32 -3.33
N ILE A 7 6.69 -5.09 -3.15
CA ILE A 7 5.52 -4.58 -3.90
C ILE A 7 5.85 -4.41 -5.39
N HIS A 8 7.10 -4.02 -5.69
CA HIS A 8 7.58 -3.78 -7.06
C HIS A 8 8.74 -4.73 -7.41
N PRO A 9 8.46 -6.02 -7.66
CA PRO A 9 9.52 -7.01 -7.92
C PRO A 9 10.30 -6.71 -9.20
N LYS A 10 9.67 -6.06 -10.18
CA LYS A 10 10.32 -5.59 -11.41
C LYS A 10 11.07 -4.26 -11.21
N GLY A 11 11.02 -3.65 -10.03
CA GLY A 11 11.57 -2.33 -9.76
C GLY A 11 10.68 -1.18 -10.28
N ALA A 12 11.22 0.04 -10.30
CA ALA A 12 10.47 1.25 -10.60
C ALA A 12 10.00 1.31 -12.08
N HIS A 13 8.73 1.00 -12.30
CA HIS A 13 8.08 1.04 -13.62
C HIS A 13 6.88 1.97 -13.62
N CYS A 14 6.59 2.57 -14.76
CA CYS A 14 5.39 3.38 -14.92
C CYS A 14 4.13 2.48 -14.90
N PRO A 15 3.13 2.76 -14.04
CA PRO A 15 1.93 1.92 -13.95
C PRO A 15 0.98 2.05 -15.15
N GLN A 16 1.21 2.97 -16.07
CA GLN A 16 0.36 3.17 -17.26
C GLN A 16 0.98 2.63 -18.55
N CYS A 17 2.28 2.88 -18.78
CA CYS A 17 2.94 2.45 -20.02
C CYS A 17 3.95 1.32 -19.81
N GLY A 18 4.14 0.86 -18.57
CA GLY A 18 5.03 -0.25 -18.25
C GLY A 18 6.51 0.01 -18.47
N LYS A 19 6.94 1.21 -18.89
CA LYS A 19 8.35 1.53 -19.11
C LYS A 19 9.08 1.79 -17.79
N ALA A 20 10.32 1.31 -17.72
CA ALA A 20 11.21 1.50 -16.57
C ALA A 20 11.54 2.99 -16.35
N ILE A 21 11.68 3.38 -15.08
CA ILE A 21 12.20 4.68 -14.71
C ILE A 21 13.72 4.60 -14.67
N ALA A 22 14.38 5.21 -15.66
CA ALA A 22 15.83 5.07 -15.85
C ALA A 22 16.68 6.16 -15.16
N SER A 23 16.10 7.31 -14.80
CA SER A 23 16.87 8.39 -14.18
C SER A 23 17.08 8.15 -12.69
N ASP A 24 18.29 8.34 -12.18
CA ASP A 24 18.63 8.18 -10.74
C ASP A 24 17.70 8.97 -9.83
N LYS A 25 17.44 10.25 -10.16
CA LYS A 25 16.49 11.09 -9.42
C LYS A 25 15.07 10.50 -9.42
N GLY A 26 14.63 9.95 -10.54
CA GLY A 26 13.32 9.30 -10.65
C GLY A 26 13.24 8.02 -9.82
N ILE A 27 14.31 7.24 -9.79
CA ILE A 27 14.43 6.02 -8.98
C ILE A 27 14.43 6.37 -7.48
N SER A 28 15.24 7.35 -7.06
CA SER A 28 15.26 7.85 -5.67
C SER A 28 13.86 8.36 -5.26
N ASN A 29 13.24 9.23 -6.07
CA ASN A 29 11.89 9.72 -5.81
C ASN A 29 10.88 8.57 -5.66
N PHE A 30 10.93 7.56 -6.54
CA PHE A 30 10.03 6.42 -6.49
C PHE A 30 10.11 5.70 -5.14
N TYR A 31 11.32 5.36 -4.72
CA TYR A 31 11.54 4.62 -3.49
C TYR A 31 11.36 5.46 -2.22
N GLU A 32 11.44 6.79 -2.32
CA GLU A 32 11.08 7.73 -1.25
C GLU A 32 9.59 8.08 -1.22
N LEU A 33 8.74 7.38 -1.98
CA LEU A 33 7.29 7.63 -2.10
C LEU A 33 6.93 9.02 -2.64
N LYS A 34 7.90 9.72 -3.25
CA LYS A 34 7.68 11.02 -3.89
C LYS A 34 7.04 10.84 -5.27
N ARG A 35 6.57 11.97 -5.83
CA ARG A 35 6.03 12.01 -7.19
C ARG A 35 7.14 11.72 -8.21
N VAL A 36 6.82 10.85 -9.15
CA VAL A 36 7.66 10.43 -10.28
C VAL A 36 6.94 10.83 -11.56
N PHE A 37 7.68 11.40 -12.51
CA PHE A 37 7.19 11.76 -13.82
C PHE A 37 7.72 10.76 -14.87
N CYS A 38 6.82 10.09 -15.57
CA CYS A 38 7.20 9.21 -16.66
C CYS A 38 7.54 10.03 -17.92
N LYS A 39 8.79 9.95 -18.39
CA LYS A 39 9.23 10.66 -19.61
C LYS A 39 8.58 10.15 -20.90
N HIS A 40 7.96 8.97 -20.89
CA HIS A 40 7.38 8.37 -22.09
C HIS A 40 5.89 8.69 -22.27
N CYS A 41 5.07 8.48 -21.24
CA CYS A 41 3.62 8.73 -21.30
C CYS A 41 3.18 9.97 -20.52
N LYS A 42 4.12 10.72 -19.94
CA LYS A 42 3.89 11.95 -19.17
C LYS A 42 3.04 11.79 -17.90
N LYS A 43 2.71 10.56 -17.50
CA LYS A 43 2.00 10.29 -16.24
C LYS A 43 2.84 10.71 -15.03
N ILE A 44 2.19 11.37 -14.07
CA ILE A 44 2.73 11.58 -12.72
C ILE A 44 2.14 10.52 -11.79
N PHE A 45 2.98 9.85 -11.02
CA PHE A 45 2.58 8.76 -10.12
C PHE A 45 3.50 8.67 -8.90
N THR A 46 3.16 7.81 -7.94
CA THR A 46 4.02 7.44 -6.81
C THR A 46 4.21 5.92 -6.80
N ALA A 47 5.12 5.40 -5.97
CA ALA A 47 5.24 3.96 -5.79
C ALA A 47 3.99 3.29 -5.19
N LEU A 48 2.99 4.05 -4.71
CA LEU A 48 1.72 3.48 -4.25
C LEU A 48 0.67 3.44 -5.36
N THR A 49 0.88 4.12 -6.49
CA THR A 49 -0.08 4.14 -7.60
C THR A 49 -0.27 2.75 -8.17
N GLY A 50 -1.53 2.31 -8.28
CA GLY A 50 -1.87 0.96 -8.76
C GLY A 50 -1.68 -0.16 -7.73
N THR A 51 -1.38 0.17 -6.48
CA THR A 51 -1.29 -0.80 -5.37
C THR A 51 -2.54 -0.71 -4.48
N ALA A 52 -2.72 -1.67 -3.56
CA ALA A 52 -3.76 -1.60 -2.53
C ALA A 52 -3.66 -0.37 -1.61
N LEU A 53 -2.50 0.29 -1.59
CA LEU A 53 -2.24 1.52 -0.81
C LEU A 53 -2.46 2.80 -1.62
N ASN A 54 -2.93 2.71 -2.86
CA ASN A 54 -3.18 3.88 -3.70
C ASN A 54 -4.24 4.79 -3.08
N GLY A 55 -3.98 6.10 -3.05
CA GLY A 55 -4.90 7.09 -2.47
C GLY A 55 -4.99 7.09 -0.95
N MET A 56 -4.15 6.31 -0.25
CA MET A 56 -4.05 6.36 1.20
C MET A 56 -3.65 7.75 1.67
N GLN A 57 -4.39 8.31 2.63
CA GLN A 57 -4.09 9.59 3.26
C GLN A 57 -3.20 9.49 4.51
N LEU A 58 -2.80 8.27 4.87
CA LEU A 58 -1.81 8.00 5.91
C LEU A 58 -0.43 7.90 5.28
N ASP A 59 0.60 8.33 6.01
CA ASP A 59 1.95 7.93 5.67
C ASP A 59 2.17 6.44 6.00
N VAL A 60 3.20 5.85 5.39
CA VAL A 60 3.46 4.41 5.52
C VAL A 60 3.82 3.98 6.95
N ARG A 61 4.44 4.86 7.76
CA ARG A 61 4.77 4.54 9.15
C ARG A 61 3.49 4.48 9.99
N THR A 62 2.62 5.48 9.87
CA THR A 62 1.33 5.51 10.55
C THR A 62 0.47 4.31 10.15
N PHE A 63 0.43 3.98 8.85
CA PHE A 63 -0.28 2.79 8.36
C PHE A 63 0.28 1.49 8.95
N TYR A 64 1.61 1.34 9.00
CA TYR A 64 2.25 0.16 9.59
C TYR A 64 1.87 -0.01 11.07
N LEU A 65 1.96 1.06 11.86
CA LEU A 65 1.61 1.01 13.28
C LEU A 65 0.12 0.73 13.49
N LEU A 66 -0.75 1.33 12.67
CA LEU A 66 -2.19 1.05 12.68
C LEU A 66 -2.46 -0.44 12.46
N ALA A 67 -1.82 -1.06 11.46
CA ALA A 67 -2.00 -2.48 11.18
C ALA A 67 -1.51 -3.36 12.34
N VAL A 68 -0.34 -3.04 12.93
CA VAL A 68 0.20 -3.76 14.08
C VAL A 68 -0.71 -3.63 15.30
N PHE A 69 -1.20 -2.43 15.63
CA PHE A 69 -2.06 -2.22 16.78
C PHE A 69 -3.43 -2.91 16.64
N LEU A 70 -3.99 -2.93 15.43
CA LEU A 70 -5.20 -3.71 15.14
C LEU A 70 -4.95 -5.22 15.31
N ALA A 71 -3.82 -5.74 14.83
CA ALA A 71 -3.45 -7.14 15.03
C ALA A 71 -3.27 -7.50 16.52
N LEU A 72 -2.79 -6.56 17.33
CA LEU A 72 -2.69 -6.68 18.79
C LEU A 72 -4.04 -6.47 19.51
N LYS A 73 -5.14 -6.25 18.79
CA LYS A 73 -6.50 -6.04 19.31
C LYS A 73 -6.61 -4.85 20.28
N ILE A 74 -5.81 -3.80 20.08
CA ILE A 74 -5.92 -2.56 20.84
C ILE A 74 -7.23 -1.85 20.48
N ASP A 75 -7.87 -1.20 21.45
CA ASP A 75 -9.12 -0.46 21.22
C ASP A 75 -8.94 0.66 20.16
N ARG A 76 -9.95 0.84 19.31
CA ARG A 76 -9.89 1.81 18.20
C ARG A 76 -9.67 3.24 18.67
N LYS A 77 -10.25 3.66 19.79
CA LYS A 77 -10.08 5.02 20.32
C LYS A 77 -8.65 5.20 20.80
N GLU A 78 -8.06 4.16 21.37
CA GLU A 78 -6.67 4.19 21.84
C GLU A 78 -5.69 4.23 20.65
N ILE A 79 -5.93 3.46 19.60
CA ILE A 79 -5.16 3.54 18.35
C ILE A 79 -5.23 4.95 17.76
N ALA A 80 -6.45 5.50 17.66
CA ALA A 80 -6.68 6.83 17.14
C ALA A 80 -5.91 7.90 17.94
N ARG A 81 -5.92 7.77 19.27
CA ARG A 81 -5.17 8.65 20.19
C ARG A 81 -3.65 8.52 20.01
N LEU A 82 -3.12 7.29 20.00
CA LEU A 82 -1.69 7.03 19.89
C LEU A 82 -1.10 7.47 18.54
N LEU A 83 -1.88 7.32 17.46
CA LEU A 83 -1.45 7.67 16.10
C LEU A 83 -1.88 9.07 15.66
N ASN A 84 -2.61 9.80 16.50
CA ASN A 84 -3.16 11.12 16.20
C ASN A 84 -3.96 11.14 14.88
N ILE A 85 -4.91 10.21 14.73
CA ILE A 85 -5.81 10.10 13.57
C ILE A 85 -7.26 9.99 14.02
N HIS A 86 -8.21 10.22 13.11
CA HIS A 86 -9.63 10.03 13.43
C HIS A 86 -9.95 8.54 13.68
N THR A 87 -10.79 8.27 14.67
CA THR A 87 -11.29 6.92 14.98
C THR A 87 -11.97 6.26 13.79
N GLU A 88 -12.66 7.04 12.95
CA GLU A 88 -13.27 6.53 11.72
C GLU A 88 -12.21 6.01 10.72
N THR A 89 -11.04 6.65 10.65
CA THR A 89 -9.93 6.15 9.83
C THR A 89 -9.49 4.75 10.30
N VAL A 90 -9.40 4.53 11.61
CA VAL A 90 -9.09 3.20 12.19
C VAL A 90 -10.16 2.18 11.80
N ARG A 91 -11.45 2.54 11.96
CA ARG A 91 -12.59 1.67 11.60
C ARG A 91 -12.57 1.29 10.12
N LEU A 92 -12.36 2.25 9.22
CA LEU A 92 -12.33 2.01 7.78
C LEU A 92 -11.18 1.07 7.37
N TRP A 93 -10.01 1.21 7.99
CA TRP A 93 -8.89 0.30 7.72
C TRP A 93 -9.10 -1.09 8.32
N GLU A 94 -9.68 -1.20 9.51
CA GLU A 94 -10.07 -2.48 10.08
C GLU A 94 -11.01 -3.25 9.15
N LEU A 95 -12.03 -2.57 8.59
CA LEU A 95 -12.94 -3.17 7.60
C LEU A 95 -12.23 -3.60 6.32
N LYS A 96 -11.30 -2.78 5.81
CA LYS A 96 -10.49 -3.14 4.63
C LYS A 96 -9.66 -4.40 4.88
N PHE A 97 -9.03 -4.52 6.05
CA PHE A 97 -8.25 -5.71 6.39
C PHE A 97 -9.12 -6.97 6.46
N LYS A 98 -10.31 -6.88 7.10
CA LYS A 98 -11.27 -7.99 7.12
C LYS A 98 -11.70 -8.41 5.72
N ALA A 99 -12.02 -7.44 4.85
CA ALA A 99 -12.35 -7.73 3.46
C ALA A 99 -11.19 -8.40 2.69
N PHE A 100 -9.94 -8.03 2.96
CA PHE A 100 -8.77 -8.70 2.36
C PHE A 100 -8.57 -10.12 2.87
N GLU A 101 -8.87 -10.39 4.14
CA GLU A 101 -8.85 -11.75 4.71
C GLU A 101 -9.93 -12.62 4.07
N GLU A 102 -11.16 -12.11 3.93
CA GLU A 102 -12.26 -12.82 3.27
C GLU A 102 -11.93 -13.18 1.81
N ILE A 103 -11.35 -12.23 1.04
CA ILE A 103 -10.92 -12.49 -0.34
C ILE A 103 -9.82 -13.57 -0.39
N ARG A 104 -8.89 -13.55 0.56
CA ARG A 104 -7.84 -14.57 0.63
C ARG A 104 -8.44 -15.94 0.90
N ASP A 105 -9.40 -16.05 1.81
CA ASP A 105 -10.05 -17.31 2.15
C ASP A 105 -10.87 -17.84 0.97
N MET A 106 -11.57 -16.98 0.23
CA MET A 106 -12.26 -17.35 -1.01
C MET A 106 -11.30 -17.86 -2.09
N ASN A 107 -10.15 -17.21 -2.28
CA ASN A 107 -9.15 -17.62 -3.27
C ASN A 107 -8.46 -18.94 -2.89
N LEU A 108 -8.37 -19.27 -1.60
CA LEU A 108 -7.84 -20.56 -1.15
C LEU A 108 -8.85 -21.70 -1.37
N GLN A 109 -10.14 -21.42 -1.19
CA GLN A 109 -11.21 -22.40 -1.43
C GLN A 109 -11.37 -22.75 -2.92
N SER A 110 -11.20 -21.79 -3.83
CA SER A 110 -11.25 -22.06 -5.27
C SER A 110 -10.10 -22.94 -5.75
N ILE A 111 -8.88 -22.74 -5.23
CA ILE A 111 -7.71 -23.57 -5.57
C ILE A 111 -7.87 -25.00 -5.03
N SER A 112 -8.56 -25.20 -3.92
CA SER A 112 -8.81 -26.54 -3.35
C SER A 112 -9.91 -27.35 -4.03
N HIS A 113 -10.68 -26.76 -4.95
CA HIS A 113 -11.71 -27.47 -5.75
C HIS A 113 -11.20 -27.89 -7.14
N ASP A 114 -10.02 -27.43 -7.53
CA ASP A 114 -9.35 -27.77 -8.80
C ASP A 114 -8.22 -28.80 -8.62
N LEU A 115 -8.10 -29.43 -7.43
CA LEU A 115 -7.15 -30.50 -7.09
C LEU A 115 -7.86 -31.81 -6.75
#